data_AF-A0A5N3XBQ9-F1
#
_entry.id   AF-A0A5N3XBQ9-F1
#
_cell.length_a   1.000
_cell.length_b   1.000
_cell.length_c   1.000
_cell.angle_alpha   90.00
_cell.angle_beta   90.00
_cell.angle_gamma   90.00
#
_symmetry.space_group_name_H-M   'P 1'
#
loop_
_entity.id
_entity.type
_entity.pdbx_description
1 polymer ?
#
loop_
_entity_poly.entity_id
_entity_poly.type
_entity_poly.pdbx_seq_one_letter_code
_entity_poly.pdbx_strand_id
1 'polypeptide(L)' 'MMAFEQIPKKDWYSILGADPSASVSDLKQKYQKLILMFILYLY' A
#
# COMPACT_ATOMS: atom_id res chain seq x y z
N MET A 1 5.91 -13.77 -24.43
CA MET A 1 6.38 -13.41 -23.08
C MET A 1 5.27 -12.64 -22.37
N MET A 2 4.59 -13.26 -21.41
CA MET A 2 3.81 -12.57 -20.38
C MET A 2 3.70 -13.54 -19.19
N ALA A 3 4.45 -13.27 -18.12
CA ALA A 3 4.23 -13.91 -16.83
C ALA A 3 3.09 -13.16 -16.14
N PHE A 4 1.86 -13.57 -16.43
CA PHE A 4 0.61 -12.99 -15.88
C PHE A 4 -0.01 -13.92 -14.82
N GLU A 5 0.79 -14.77 -14.19
CA GLU A 5 0.30 -15.63 -13.12
C GLU A 5 0.25 -14.86 -11.80
N GLN A 6 -0.91 -14.25 -11.59
CA GLN A 6 -1.67 -14.31 -10.33
C GLN A 6 -0.96 -13.83 -9.06
N ILE A 7 -0.41 -12.61 -9.10
CA ILE A 7 -0.54 -11.78 -7.90
C ILE A 7 -2.03 -11.41 -7.84
N PRO A 8 -2.77 -11.69 -6.75
CA PRO A 8 -4.12 -11.19 -6.60
C PRO A 8 -4.09 -9.71 -6.98
N LYS A 9 -4.99 -9.25 -7.86
CA LYS A 9 -5.18 -7.83 -8.18
C LYS A 9 -5.74 -7.12 -6.94
N LYS A 10 -5.01 -7.20 -5.85
CA LYS A 10 -5.27 -6.51 -4.61
C LYS A 10 -4.75 -5.12 -4.85
N ASP A 11 -5.69 -4.19 -4.88
CA ASP A 11 -5.39 -2.80 -5.19
C ASP A 11 -4.63 -2.19 -4.00
N TRP A 12 -3.32 -2.39 -3.99
CA TRP A 12 -2.42 -1.93 -2.93
C TRP A 12 -2.46 -0.41 -2.78
N TYR A 13 -2.67 0.30 -3.89
CA TYR A 13 -2.90 1.74 -3.91
C TYR A 13 -4.16 2.10 -3.14
N SER A 14 -5.29 1.42 -3.36
CA SER A 14 -6.52 1.61 -2.59
C SER A 14 -6.34 1.25 -1.11
N ILE A 15 -5.58 0.21 -0.79
CA ILE A 15 -5.29 -0.16 0.62
C ILE A 15 -4.49 0.93 1.32
N LEU A 16 -3.52 1.52 0.61
CA LEU A 16 -2.71 2.62 1.11
C LEU A 16 -3.43 3.98 1.04
N GLY A 17 -4.60 4.07 0.40
CA GLY A 17 -5.25 5.35 0.07
C GLY A 17 -4.35 6.24 -0.81
N ALA A 18 -3.60 5.63 -1.72
CA ALA A 18 -2.66 6.27 -2.62
C ALA A 18 -3.17 6.29 -4.05
N ASP A 19 -2.79 7.32 -4.79
CA ASP A 19 -3.04 7.39 -6.23
C ASP A 19 -2.06 6.46 -6.97
N PRO A 20 -2.45 5.79 -8.06
CA PRO A 20 -1.54 4.96 -8.86
C PRO A 20 -0.32 5.72 -9.42
N SER A 21 -0.41 7.04 -9.57
CA SER A 21 0.69 7.93 -9.99
C SER A 21 1.52 8.49 -8.83
N ALA A 22 1.21 8.10 -7.58
CA ALA A 22 1.93 8.57 -6.41
C ALA A 22 3.40 8.12 -6.42
N SER A 23 4.29 9.02 -5.98
CA SER A 23 5.71 8.71 -5.84
C SER A 23 5.96 7.67 -4.73
N VAL A 24 7.09 6.96 -4.81
CA VAL A 24 7.52 6.00 -3.78
C VAL A 24 7.64 6.66 -2.40
N SER A 25 8.02 7.93 -2.34
CA SER A 25 8.10 8.69 -1.09
C SER A 25 6.72 8.91 -0.45
N ASP A 26 5.71 9.21 -1.26
CA ASP A 26 4.31 9.40 -0.80
C ASP A 26 3.74 8.07 -0.27
N LEU A 27 3.98 6.98 -1.01
CA LEU A 27 3.62 5.62 -0.62
C LEU A 27 4.26 5.22 0.71
N LYS A 28 5.56 5.50 0.88
CA LYS A 28 6.30 5.21 2.12
C LYS A 28 5.69 5.96 3.31
N GLN A 29 5.37 7.23 3.16
CA GLN A 29 4.78 8.03 4.23
C GLN A 29 3.39 7.50 4.63
N LYS A 30 2.54 7.17 3.65
CA LYS A 30 1.22 6.58 3.89
C LYS A 30 1.31 5.23 4.60
N TYR A 31 2.24 4.38 4.17
CA TYR A 31 2.48 3.08 4.80
C TYR A 31 2.95 3.22 6.26
N GLN A 32 3.90 4.13 6.53
CA GLN A 32 4.37 4.40 7.89
C GLN A 32 3.24 4.85 8.81
N LYS A 33 2.35 5.72 8.32
CA LYS A 33 1.18 6.17 9.09
C LYS A 33 0.21 5.03 9.38
N LEU A 34 -0.06 4.17 8.39
CA LEU A 34 -0.91 2.99 8.56
C LEU A 34 -0.36 2.03 9.62
N ILE A 35 0.94 1.74 9.56
CA ILE A 35 1.60 0.92 10.58
C ILE A 35 1.47 1.55 11.96
N LEU A 36 1.73 2.86 12.07
CA LEU A 36 1.63 3.56 13.36
C LEU A 36 0.23 3.46 13.96
N MET A 37 -0.82 3.64 13.14
CA MET A 37 -2.20 3.49 13.60
C MET A 37 -2.51 2.05 14.00
N PHE A 38 -2.04 1.07 13.23
CA PHE A 38 -2.27 -0.34 13.51
C PHE A 38 -1.59 -0.78 14.81
N ILE A 39 -0.33 -0.39 15.01
CA ILE A 39 0.41 -0.64 16.25
C ILE A 39 -0.31 0.01 17.42
N LEU A 40 -0.76 1.27 17.29
CA LEU A 40 -1.47 1.97 18.36
C LEU A 40 -2.80 1.31 18.74
N TYR A 41 -3.49 0.70 17.78
CA TYR A 41 -4.77 0.00 18.02
C TYR A 41 -4.59 -1.38 18.68
N LEU A 42 -3.39 -1.95 18.61
CA LEU A 42 -3.07 -3.29 19.13
C LEU A 42 -2.53 -3.31 20.56
N TYR A 43 -2.40 -2.14 21.19
CA TYR A 43 -2.00 -1.95 22.59
C TYR A 43 -3.15 -1.33 23.38
#